data_AF-A0A8H4A1W9-F1
#
_entry.id   AF-A0A8H4A1W9-F1
#
_cell.length_a   1.000
_cell.length_b   1.000
_cell.length_c   1.000
_cell.angle_alpha   90.00
_cell.angle_beta   90.00
_cell.angle_gamma   90.00
#
_symmetry.space_group_name_H-M   'P 1'
#
loop_
_entity.id
_entity.type
_entity.pdbx_description
1 polymer ?
#
loop_
_entity_poly.entity_id
_entity_poly.type
_entity_poly.pdbx_seq_one_letter_code
_entity_poly.pdbx_strand_id
1 'polypeptide(L)'
;MPQKKDPNSEQEYKKLFKGATKTYKSKKFKTSYNSYHSVTFGYKIQNTELAYDAKYFLAIHLMNGLGVSKNPNEALGLFKEVSESNSKYKNEARNILNN
;
A
#
# COMPACT_ATOMS: atom_id res chain seq x y z
N MET A 1 7.62 27.11 -7.18
CA MET A 1 7.62 27.14 -5.70
C MET A 1 7.68 25.69 -5.20
N PRO A 2 8.73 25.27 -4.49
CA PRO A 2 8.74 23.95 -3.87
C PRO A 2 7.75 23.95 -2.70
N GLN A 3 6.69 23.14 -2.78
CA GLN A 3 5.80 22.92 -1.65
C GLN A 3 6.61 22.26 -0.54
N LYS A 4 6.87 22.99 0.55
CA LYS A 4 7.48 22.43 1.75
C LYS A 4 6.57 21.30 2.23
N LYS A 5 7.05 20.05 2.20
CA LYS A 5 6.39 18.93 2.86
C LYS A 5 6.23 19.28 4.33
N ASP A 6 5.00 19.48 4.80
CA ASP A 6 4.71 19.50 6.24
C ASP A 6 5.20 18.18 6.85
N PRO A 7 6.25 18.19 7.69
CA PRO A 7 6.85 16.97 8.23
C PRO A 7 5.87 16.18 9.11
N ASN A 8 4.83 16.83 9.64
CA ASN A 8 3.82 16.22 10.48
C ASN A 8 3.01 15.14 9.73
N SER A 9 2.62 15.41 8.48
CA SER A 9 1.73 14.51 7.75
C SER A 9 2.43 13.23 7.28
N GLU A 10 3.69 13.30 6.83
CA GLU A 10 4.42 12.08 6.41
C GLU A 10 4.65 11.14 7.60
N GLN A 11 4.91 11.69 8.79
CA GLN A 11 5.10 10.91 10.00
C GLN A 11 3.79 10.24 10.47
N GLU A 12 2.64 10.91 10.30
CA GLU A 12 1.32 10.33 10.54
C GLU A 12 1.04 9.13 9.63
N TYR A 13 1.33 9.25 8.32
CA TYR A 13 1.17 8.12 7.40
C TYR A 13 2.12 6.96 7.71
N LYS A 14 3.36 7.24 8.14
CA LYS A 14 4.30 6.19 8.61
C LYS A 14 3.75 5.46 9.84
N LYS A 15 3.18 6.19 10.80
CA LYS A 15 2.52 5.59 11.97
C LYS A 15 1.31 4.75 11.55
N LEU A 16 0.48 5.26 10.65
CA LEU A 16 -0.69 4.57 10.14
C LEU A 16 -0.30 3.27 9.41
N PHE A 17 0.71 3.32 8.55
CA PHE A 17 1.26 2.15 7.86
C PHE A 17 1.81 1.11 8.85
N LYS A 18 2.55 1.54 9.88
CA LYS A 18 3.01 0.64 10.95
C LYS A 18 1.83 0.00 11.70
N GLY A 19 0.76 0.75 11.96
CA GLY A 19 -0.49 0.22 12.51
C GLY A 19 -1.18 -0.80 11.59
N ALA A 20 -1.22 -0.50 10.28
CA ALA A 20 -1.77 -1.39 9.25
C ALA A 20 -1.01 -2.72 9.20
N THR A 21 0.32 -2.70 9.21
CA THR A 21 1.13 -3.93 9.23
C THR A 21 0.92 -4.75 10.50
N LYS A 22 0.76 -4.10 11.66
CA LYS A 22 0.44 -4.80 12.92
C LYS A 22 -0.93 -5.47 12.84
N THR A 23 -1.95 -4.75 12.40
CA THR A 23 -3.32 -5.28 12.28
C THR A 23 -3.42 -6.39 11.24
N TYR A 24 -2.69 -6.29 10.13
CA TYR A 24 -2.55 -7.35 9.13
C TYR A 24 -1.97 -8.63 9.74
N LYS A 25 -0.86 -8.53 10.48
CA LYS A 25 -0.24 -9.66 11.18
C LYS A 25 -1.18 -10.28 12.24
N SER A 26 -2.01 -9.46 12.87
CA SER A 26 -3.05 -9.91 13.79
C SER A 26 -4.33 -10.41 13.09
N LYS A 27 -4.32 -10.62 11.77
CA LYS A 27 -5.45 -11.09 10.95
C LYS A 27 -6.70 -10.20 10.99
N LYS A 28 -6.56 -8.94 11.42
CA LYS A 28 -7.64 -7.93 11.41
C LYS A 28 -7.73 -7.28 10.03
N PHE A 29 -8.05 -8.08 9.02
CA PHE A 29 -7.84 -7.72 7.62
C PHE A 29 -8.66 -6.51 7.14
N LYS A 30 -9.91 -6.36 7.60
CA LYS A 30 -10.73 -5.20 7.23
C LYS A 30 -10.10 -3.89 7.73
N THR A 31 -9.54 -3.90 8.95
CA THR A 31 -8.87 -2.73 9.52
C THR A 31 -7.56 -2.41 8.81
N SER A 32 -6.75 -3.43 8.50
CA SER A 32 -5.50 -3.22 7.77
C SER A 32 -5.76 -2.74 6.35
N TYR A 33 -6.76 -3.30 5.66
CA TYR A 33 -7.19 -2.84 4.33
C TYR A 33 -7.53 -1.35 4.32
N ASN A 34 -8.43 -0.91 5.22
CA ASN A 34 -8.82 0.49 5.31
C ASN A 34 -7.62 1.41 5.60
N SER A 35 -6.71 0.96 6.45
CA SER A 35 -5.49 1.71 6.79
C SER A 35 -4.54 1.82 5.59
N TYR A 36 -4.28 0.72 4.88
CA TYR A 36 -3.44 0.74 3.68
C TYR A 36 -4.06 1.57 2.57
N HIS A 37 -5.37 1.45 2.33
CA HIS A 37 -6.11 2.29 1.39
C HIS A 37 -5.90 3.77 1.71
N SER A 38 -6.03 4.16 2.98
CA SER A 38 -5.82 5.54 3.43
C SER A 38 -4.38 6.03 3.20
N VAL A 39 -3.37 5.17 3.40
CA VAL A 39 -1.96 5.51 3.14
C VAL A 39 -1.71 5.62 1.64
N THR A 40 -2.23 4.70 0.83
CA THR A 40 -2.06 4.69 -0.62
C THR A 40 -2.60 5.96 -1.28
N PHE A 41 -3.80 6.41 -0.89
CA PHE A 41 -4.48 7.57 -1.48
C PHE A 41 -4.27 8.87 -0.69
N GLY A 42 -3.34 8.89 0.26
CA GLY A 42 -2.98 10.09 1.01
C GLY A 42 -2.36 11.15 0.09
N TYR A 43 -3.08 12.25 -0.16
CA TYR A 43 -2.69 13.27 -1.14
C TYR A 43 -1.23 13.75 -1.00
N LYS A 44 -0.75 13.91 0.23
CA LYS A 44 0.58 14.44 0.56
C LYS A 44 1.74 13.45 0.37
N ILE A 45 1.46 12.16 0.22
CA ILE A 45 2.48 11.10 0.07
C ILE A 45 2.33 10.32 -1.25
N GLN A 46 1.53 10.83 -2.19
CA GLN A 46 1.42 10.26 -3.52
C GLN A 46 2.80 10.09 -4.16
N ASN A 47 2.99 8.97 -4.85
CA ASN A 47 4.23 8.60 -5.54
C ASN A 47 5.49 8.50 -4.63
N THR A 48 5.32 8.41 -3.31
CA THR A 48 6.42 8.11 -2.39
C THR A 48 6.60 6.60 -2.22
N GLU A 49 7.79 6.18 -1.78
CA GLU A 49 8.07 4.79 -1.41
C GLU A 49 7.01 4.24 -0.44
N LEU A 50 6.61 5.02 0.56
CA LEU A 50 5.59 4.61 1.53
C LEU A 50 4.22 4.33 0.89
N ALA A 51 3.81 5.16 -0.07
CA ALA A 51 2.54 4.96 -0.76
C ALA A 51 2.57 3.71 -1.66
N TYR A 52 3.69 3.46 -2.35
CA TYR A 52 3.85 2.23 -3.12
C TYR A 52 3.97 0.99 -2.23
N ASP A 53 4.64 1.10 -1.09
CA ASP A 53 4.66 0.04 -0.09
C ASP A 53 3.23 -0.30 0.41
N ALA A 54 2.38 0.71 0.61
CA ALA A 54 0.98 0.50 0.95
C ALA A 54 0.18 -0.11 -0.20
N LYS A 55 0.43 0.32 -1.45
CA LYS A 55 -0.18 -0.27 -2.66
C LYS A 55 0.11 -1.76 -2.77
N TYR A 56 1.32 -2.21 -2.42
CA TYR A 56 1.65 -3.64 -2.41
C TYR A 56 0.73 -4.43 -1.47
N PHE A 57 0.56 -3.97 -0.23
CA PHE A 57 -0.32 -4.65 0.72
C PHE A 57 -1.79 -4.54 0.32
N LEU A 58 -2.22 -3.40 -0.24
CA LEU A 58 -3.57 -3.24 -0.78
C LEU A 58 -3.84 -4.25 -1.92
N ALA A 59 -2.87 -4.47 -2.81
CA ALA A 59 -2.93 -5.46 -3.86
C ALA A 59 -3.05 -6.88 -3.29
N ILE A 60 -2.28 -7.21 -2.24
CA ILE A 60 -2.40 -8.51 -1.54
C ILE A 60 -3.80 -8.71 -0.94
N HIS A 61 -4.39 -7.65 -0.37
CA HIS A 61 -5.76 -7.69 0.14
C HIS A 61 -6.77 -8.00 -0.96
N LEU A 62 -6.69 -7.31 -2.10
CA LEU A 62 -7.58 -7.48 -3.24
C LEU A 62 -7.36 -8.83 -3.94
N MET A 63 -6.11 -9.29 -4.07
CA MET A 63 -5.77 -10.58 -4.68
C MET A 63 -6.36 -11.75 -3.91
N ASN A 64 -6.39 -11.67 -2.58
CA ASN A 64 -6.80 -12.75 -1.70
C ASN A 64 -8.20 -12.58 -1.08
N GLY A 65 -8.86 -11.44 -1.28
CA GLY A 65 -10.15 -11.13 -0.65
C GLY A 65 -10.06 -10.95 0.87
N LEU A 66 -8.96 -10.39 1.37
CA LEU A 66 -8.73 -10.23 2.81
C LEU A 66 -9.43 -8.98 3.33
N GLY A 67 -10.57 -9.13 4.00
CA GLY A 67 -11.29 -7.98 4.59
C GLY A 67 -11.93 -7.03 3.57
N VAL A 68 -11.88 -7.39 2.29
CA VAL A 68 -12.52 -6.75 1.13
C VAL A 68 -12.87 -7.85 0.12
N SER A 69 -13.81 -7.60 -0.78
CA SER A 69 -14.09 -8.52 -1.90
C SER A 69 -12.83 -8.74 -2.75
N LYS A 70 -12.62 -9.99 -3.16
CA LYS A 70 -11.50 -10.35 -4.04
C LYS A 70 -11.65 -9.64 -5.40
N ASN A 71 -10.61 -8.91 -5.81
CA ASN A 71 -10.51 -8.25 -7.10
C ASN A 71 -9.10 -8.43 -7.69
N PRO A 72 -8.82 -9.56 -8.36
CA PRO A 72 -7.48 -9.86 -8.87
C PRO A 72 -7.04 -8.90 -9.97
N ASN A 73 -7.97 -8.43 -10.80
CA ASN A 73 -7.67 -7.51 -11.91
C ASN A 73 -7.11 -6.18 -11.38
N GLU A 74 -7.78 -5.60 -10.37
CA GLU A 74 -7.29 -4.39 -9.71
C GLU A 74 -5.98 -4.64 -8.95
N ALA A 75 -5.86 -5.79 -8.28
CA ALA A 75 -4.63 -6.18 -7.60
C ALA A 75 -3.43 -6.25 -8.56
N LEU A 76 -3.59 -6.83 -9.74
CA LEU A 76 -2.55 -6.90 -10.76
C LEU A 76 -2.14 -5.51 -11.27
N GLY A 77 -3.11 -4.60 -11.44
CA GLY A 77 -2.82 -3.19 -11.76
C GLY A 77 -1.93 -2.53 -10.70
N LEU A 78 -2.28 -2.70 -9.42
CA LEU A 78 -1.49 -2.18 -8.31
C LEU A 78 -0.10 -2.83 -8.22
N PHE A 79 0.02 -4.14 -8.43
CA PHE A 79 1.32 -4.81 -8.47
C PHE A 79 2.20 -4.27 -9.61
N LYS A 80 1.62 -3.99 -10.78
CA LYS A 80 2.33 -3.36 -11.89
C LYS A 80 2.92 -2.02 -11.46
N GLU A 81 2.10 -1.13 -10.90
CA GLU A 81 2.58 0.16 -10.39
C GLU A 81 3.69 0.01 -9.35
N VAL A 82 3.56 -0.93 -8.41
CA VAL A 82 4.59 -1.20 -7.38
C VAL A 82 5.88 -1.69 -8.03
N SER A 83 5.78 -2.59 -9.01
CA SER A 83 6.92 -3.19 -9.70
C SER A 83 7.77 -2.17 -10.46
N GLU A 84 7.13 -1.10 -10.94
CA GLU A 84 7.74 0.00 -11.71
C GLU A 84 8.18 1.17 -10.80
N SER A 85 7.95 1.06 -9.48
CA SER A 85 8.23 2.12 -8.51
C SER A 85 9.54 1.93 -7.73
N ASN A 86 9.79 2.87 -6.82
CA ASN A 86 10.87 2.80 -5.82
C ASN A 86 10.49 2.01 -4.56
N SER A 87 9.34 1.32 -4.53
CA SER A 87 8.95 0.47 -3.39
C SER A 87 10.01 -0.58 -3.09
N LYS A 88 10.18 -0.90 -1.80
CA LYS A 88 10.99 -2.04 -1.38
C LYS A 88 10.39 -3.38 -1.81
N TYR A 89 9.08 -3.42 -2.11
CA TYR A 89 8.36 -4.61 -2.58
C TYR A 89 8.32 -4.74 -4.12
N LYS A 90 9.06 -3.91 -4.85
CA LYS A 90 9.02 -3.92 -6.32
C LYS A 90 9.38 -5.27 -6.92
N ASN A 91 10.30 -6.02 -6.32
CA ASN A 91 10.73 -7.31 -6.84
C ASN A 91 9.70 -8.42 -6.52
N GLU A 92 9.11 -8.40 -5.34
CA GLU A 92 8.00 -9.27 -4.98
C GLU A 92 6.79 -9.02 -5.90
N ALA A 93 6.47 -7.76 -6.18
CA ALA A 93 5.43 -7.41 -7.14
C ALA A 93 5.74 -7.93 -8.55
N ARG A 94 6.99 -7.79 -9.04
CA ARG A 94 7.42 -8.38 -10.34
C ARG A 94 7.24 -9.89 -10.35
N ASN A 95 7.62 -10.58 -9.27
CA ASN A 95 7.48 -12.02 -9.19
C ASN A 95 6.01 -12.44 -9.27
N ILE A 96 5.10 -11.72 -8.59
CA ILE A 96 3.67 -12.01 -8.66
C ILE A 96 3.12 -11.82 -10.09
N LEU A 97 3.61 -10.83 -10.84
CA LEU A 97 3.16 -10.58 -12.22
C LEU A 97 3.66 -11.62 -13.24
N ASN A 98 4.75 -12.31 -12.92
CA ASN A 98 5.40 -13.29 -13.80
C ASN A 98 5.02 -14.75 -13.50
N ASN A 99 4.25 -14.99 -12.43
CA ASN A 99 3.72 -16.31 -12.05
C ASN A 99 2.25 -16.43 -12.45
#